data_AF-A0A8T4U178-F1
#
_entry.id   AF-A0A8T4U178-F1
#
_cell.length_a   1.000
_cell.length_b   1.000
_cell.length_c   1.000
_cell.angle_alpha   90.00
_cell.angle_beta   90.00
_cell.angle_gamma   90.00
#
_symmetry.space_group_name_H-M   'P 1'
#
loop_
_entity.id
_entity.type
_entity.pdbx_description
1 polymer ?
#
loop_
_entity_poly.entity_id
_entity_poly.type
_entity_poly.pdbx_seq_one_letter_code
_entity_poly.pdbx_strand_id
1 'polypeptide(L)'
;MTSNISQLPLERRLGNMSTKKGGHSSNVVQMPRANASAEHGGEEHGGGHGGGHADPIHDAETTYKSAKRVLDTTQLAHDEAFLYAAKLIRDKKGEVDTSKLEDEGMRDKFVKRMLQFYVRRARKSFSEAGEHEEHGAHGEDEAEGEDIDPVKADRLLQAYMNMTGTMLKRQISQYGAKYSKEVHDGLMNRVHQQMQQQFDESITSEIKHDNIESVIQYTHVDPHLIKRPLELEEAKELLRTKFKGDVSDSYLKQHSWYGAPKHSADNVVHIDDYKKHAPAHLKKTG
;
A
#
# COMPACT_ATOMS: atom_id res chain seq x y z
N MET A 1 5.54 -27.13 48.64
CA MET A 1 4.08 -27.02 48.75
C MET A 1 3.74 -25.59 49.09
N THR A 2 3.01 -24.93 48.18
CA THR A 2 2.05 -23.83 48.39
C THR A 2 2.42 -22.65 49.31
N SER A 3 2.60 -21.49 48.70
CA SER A 3 2.22 -20.18 49.28
C SER A 3 1.81 -19.28 48.10
N ASN A 4 0.53 -19.31 47.73
CA ASN A 4 -0.47 -18.29 48.04
C ASN A 4 -0.01 -16.86 47.70
N ILE A 5 -0.22 -16.47 46.45
CA ILE A 5 -0.19 -15.09 46.00
C ILE A 5 -1.61 -14.54 46.15
N SER A 6 -1.76 -13.66 47.14
CA SER A 6 -2.98 -12.91 47.41
C SER A 6 -3.29 -11.94 46.28
N GLN A 7 -4.55 -11.97 45.85
CA GLN A 7 -5.21 -10.94 45.06
C GLN A 7 -5.34 -9.65 45.88
N LEU A 8 -5.08 -8.49 45.26
CA LEU A 8 -5.80 -7.25 45.56
C LEU A 8 -6.02 -6.43 44.26
N PRO A 9 -7.11 -5.64 44.19
CA PRO A 9 -7.72 -5.19 42.95
C PRO A 9 -7.30 -3.76 42.55
N LEU A 10 -7.21 -3.52 41.24
CA LEU A 10 -7.00 -2.19 40.65
C LEU A 10 -8.34 -1.65 40.11
N GLU A 11 -9.04 -0.91 40.96
CA GLU A 11 -10.03 0.08 40.52
C GLU A 11 -9.57 1.49 40.91
N ARG A 12 -10.02 2.47 40.10
CA ARG A 12 -9.92 3.93 40.21
C ARG A 12 -8.64 4.59 39.68
N ARG A 13 -8.71 4.97 38.40
CA ARG A 13 -8.49 6.36 37.95
C ARG A 13 -9.10 6.55 36.55
N LEU A 14 -10.42 6.74 36.49
CA LEU A 14 -11.07 7.38 35.34
C LEU A 14 -11.51 8.78 35.80
N GLY A 15 -10.66 9.75 35.48
CA GLY A 15 -11.01 11.16 35.52
C GLY A 15 -11.73 11.51 34.22
N ASN A 16 -12.95 12.00 34.36
CA ASN A 16 -13.81 12.61 33.35
C ASN A 16 -13.04 13.37 32.27
N MET A 17 -13.10 12.89 31.02
CA MET A 17 -12.87 13.74 29.85
C MET A 17 -14.16 13.82 29.02
N SER A 18 -14.68 15.04 29.05
CA SER A 18 -15.76 15.61 28.23
C SER A 18 -15.80 15.06 26.80
N THR A 19 -16.96 14.56 26.40
CA THR A 19 -17.31 14.21 25.03
C THR A 19 -17.47 15.49 24.20
N LYS A 20 -16.36 16.01 23.66
CA LYS A 20 -16.41 16.96 22.55
C LYS A 20 -16.45 16.14 21.26
N LYS A 21 -17.58 16.20 20.54
CA LYS A 21 -17.75 15.66 19.19
C LYS A 21 -16.63 16.19 18.30
N GLY A 22 -15.61 15.38 18.06
CA GLY A 22 -14.59 15.63 17.06
C GLY A 22 -15.16 15.26 15.70
N GLY A 23 -15.32 16.26 14.83
CA GLY A 23 -15.52 16.01 13.42
C GLY A 23 -14.34 15.17 12.90
N HIS A 24 -14.65 14.14 12.11
CA HIS A 24 -13.66 13.44 11.32
C HIS A 24 -13.09 14.43 10.31
N SER A 25 -11.98 15.07 10.67
CA SER A 25 -11.11 15.77 9.72
C SER A 25 -10.36 14.67 8.98
N SER A 26 -10.93 14.23 7.86
CA SER A 26 -10.20 13.44 6.88
C SER A 26 -9.06 14.32 6.37
N ASN A 27 -7.87 14.20 6.96
CA ASN A 27 -6.64 14.66 6.33
C ASN A 27 -6.39 13.76 5.13
N VAL A 28 -7.12 14.00 4.04
CA VAL A 28 -6.78 13.49 2.72
C VAL A 28 -5.49 14.21 2.36
N VAL A 29 -4.35 13.59 2.67
CA VAL A 29 -3.08 13.99 2.10
C VAL A 29 -3.28 13.86 0.61
N GLN A 30 -3.30 14.99 -0.09
CA GLN A 30 -3.36 15.03 -1.52
C GLN A 30 -2.06 14.38 -2.00
N MET A 31 -2.16 13.09 -2.32
CA MET A 31 -1.08 12.34 -2.94
C MET A 31 -0.61 13.18 -4.12
N PRO A 32 0.70 13.32 -4.35
CA PRO A 32 1.16 13.88 -5.61
C PRO A 32 0.45 13.08 -6.69
N ARG A 33 -0.38 13.75 -7.51
CA ARG A 33 -0.90 13.13 -8.72
C ARG A 33 0.32 12.55 -9.40
N ALA A 34 0.39 11.23 -9.52
CA ALA A 34 1.37 10.62 -10.39
C ALA A 34 1.12 11.29 -11.73
N ASN A 35 2.02 12.19 -12.14
CA ASN A 35 2.02 12.75 -13.47
C ASN A 35 2.44 11.60 -14.37
N ALA A 36 1.50 10.66 -14.57
CA ALA A 36 1.64 9.50 -15.43
C ALA A 36 1.21 9.83 -16.86
N SER A 37 1.19 11.12 -17.21
CA SER A 37 1.18 11.58 -18.59
C SER A 37 2.64 11.63 -19.07
N ALA A 38 3.23 10.46 -19.30
CA ALA A 38 4.38 10.34 -20.17
C ALA A 38 3.85 10.50 -21.61
N GLU A 39 3.74 11.75 -22.05
CA GLU A 39 3.46 12.07 -23.44
C GLU A 39 4.65 11.60 -24.29
N HIS A 40 4.39 10.68 -25.20
CA HIS A 40 5.33 10.31 -26.25
C HIS A 40 5.70 11.56 -27.05
N GLY A 41 6.96 11.97 -26.97
CA GLY A 41 7.53 13.00 -27.84
C GLY A 41 7.38 12.61 -29.30
N GLY A 42 6.49 13.31 -30.00
CA GLY A 42 6.24 13.19 -31.41
C GLY A 42 5.69 14.50 -31.96
N GLU A 43 6.58 15.21 -32.65
CA GLU A 43 6.35 16.25 -33.66
C GLU A 43 5.30 17.35 -33.41
N GLU A 44 5.82 18.58 -33.32
CA GLU A 44 5.08 19.84 -33.35
C GLU A 44 4.15 19.92 -34.58
N HIS A 45 2.87 19.62 -34.39
CA HIS A 45 1.81 20.08 -35.27
C HIS A 45 0.77 20.85 -34.47
N GLY A 46 0.77 22.17 -34.67
CA GLY A 46 -0.28 23.06 -34.18
C GLY A 46 -1.63 22.64 -34.74
N GLY A 47 -2.59 22.41 -33.85
CA GLY A 47 -3.95 22.10 -34.25
C GLY A 47 -4.86 21.82 -33.06
N GLY A 48 -5.65 22.83 -32.68
CA GLY A 48 -6.90 22.70 -31.92
C GLY A 48 -6.78 22.12 -30.52
N HIS A 49 -7.03 22.96 -29.51
CA HIS A 49 -7.44 22.50 -28.17
C HIS A 49 -8.82 21.82 -28.26
N GLY A 50 -8.88 20.64 -28.88
CA GLY A 50 -9.93 19.69 -28.65
C GLY A 50 -9.74 19.17 -27.24
N GLY A 51 -10.49 19.70 -26.29
CA GLY A 51 -10.63 19.15 -24.95
C GLY A 51 -11.26 17.77 -25.05
N GLY A 52 -10.49 16.78 -25.49
CA GLY A 52 -10.82 15.38 -25.38
C GLY A 52 -10.93 15.11 -23.89
N HIS A 53 -12.17 14.99 -23.41
CA HIS A 53 -12.41 14.48 -22.06
C HIS A 53 -11.71 13.11 -22.01
N ALA A 54 -10.62 13.04 -21.23
CA ALA A 54 -9.90 11.80 -21.01
C ALA A 54 -10.91 10.72 -20.56
N ASP A 55 -10.83 9.53 -21.14
CA ASP A 55 -11.70 8.41 -20.79
C ASP A 55 -11.47 8.07 -19.30
N PRO A 56 -12.47 8.27 -18.42
CA PRO A 56 -12.29 8.04 -16.98
C PRO A 56 -11.85 6.61 -16.65
N ILE A 57 -12.17 5.63 -17.50
CA ILE A 57 -11.73 4.24 -17.33
C ILE A 57 -10.24 4.09 -17.64
N HIS A 58 -9.75 4.75 -18.69
CA HIS A 58 -8.33 4.77 -19.02
C HIS A 58 -7.51 5.47 -17.94
N ASP A 59 -8.00 6.59 -17.42
CA ASP A 59 -7.37 7.31 -16.30
C ASP A 59 -7.34 6.45 -15.02
N ALA A 60 -8.43 5.76 -14.73
CA ALA A 60 -8.52 4.82 -13.61
C ALA A 60 -7.53 3.65 -13.77
N GLU A 61 -7.41 3.07 -14.98
CA GLU A 61 -6.45 1.99 -15.26
C GLU A 61 -5.01 2.46 -15.10
N THR A 62 -4.69 3.65 -15.61
CA THR A 62 -3.36 4.27 -15.49
C THR A 62 -3.02 4.54 -14.02
N THR A 63 -3.99 5.05 -13.26
CA THR A 63 -3.86 5.28 -11.82
C THR A 63 -3.65 3.96 -11.08
N TYR A 64 -4.38 2.91 -11.44
CA TYR A 64 -4.23 1.58 -10.85
C TYR A 64 -2.84 0.98 -11.11
N LYS A 65 -2.36 1.02 -12.36
CA LYS A 65 -1.02 0.52 -12.71
C LYS A 65 0.07 1.26 -11.92
N SER A 66 -0.07 2.57 -11.79
CA SER A 66 0.86 3.41 -11.03
C SER A 66 0.82 3.06 -9.54
N ALA A 67 -0.38 2.97 -8.95
CA ALA A 67 -0.58 2.58 -7.55
C ALA A 67 0.00 1.19 -7.26
N LYS A 68 -0.29 0.19 -8.11
CA LYS A 68 0.25 -1.17 -7.99
C LYS A 68 1.78 -1.16 -8.02
N ARG A 69 2.39 -0.41 -8.93
CA ARG A 69 3.85 -0.27 -8.99
C ARG A 69 4.41 0.32 -7.70
N VAL A 70 3.78 1.36 -7.14
CA VAL A 70 4.17 1.93 -5.85
C VAL A 70 4.08 0.89 -4.74
N LEU A 71 2.95 0.18 -4.62
CA LEU A 71 2.75 -0.86 -3.59
C LEU A 71 3.78 -2.00 -3.69
N ASP A 72 3.98 -2.53 -4.89
CA ASP A 72 4.94 -3.63 -5.13
C ASP A 72 6.37 -3.19 -4.78
N THR A 73 6.77 -1.98 -5.18
CA THR A 73 8.12 -1.47 -4.93
C THR A 73 8.35 -1.08 -3.47
N THR A 74 7.33 -0.55 -2.79
CA THR A 74 7.40 -0.21 -1.37
C THR A 74 7.51 -1.46 -0.51
N GLN A 75 6.79 -2.54 -0.83
CA GLN A 75 6.93 -3.82 -0.12
C GLN A 75 8.36 -4.35 -0.19
N LEU A 76 8.95 -4.40 -1.39
CA LEU A 76 10.34 -4.81 -1.58
C LEU A 76 11.31 -3.91 -0.81
N ALA A 77 11.09 -2.60 -0.85
CA ALA A 77 11.93 -1.63 -0.14
C ALA A 77 11.91 -1.84 1.37
N HIS A 78 10.79 -2.28 1.96
CA HIS A 78 10.70 -2.59 3.38
C HIS A 78 11.58 -3.78 3.77
N ASP A 79 11.49 -4.88 3.04
CA ASP A 79 12.32 -6.06 3.27
C ASP A 79 13.81 -5.73 3.17
N GLU A 80 14.20 -5.02 2.11
CA GLU A 80 15.58 -4.61 1.89
C GLU A 80 16.09 -3.65 2.98
N ALA A 81 15.26 -2.70 3.43
CA ALA A 81 15.63 -1.79 4.51
C ALA A 81 15.87 -2.52 5.83
N PHE A 82 15.04 -3.50 6.18
CA PHE A 82 15.26 -4.33 7.37
C PHE A 82 16.57 -5.10 7.25
N LEU A 83 16.79 -5.80 6.14
CA LEU A 83 18.02 -6.58 5.94
C LEU A 83 19.27 -5.70 5.94
N TYR A 84 19.17 -4.49 5.41
CA TYR A 84 20.24 -3.50 5.40
C TYR A 84 20.58 -3.03 6.84
N ALA A 85 19.57 -2.77 7.67
CA ALA A 85 19.75 -2.41 9.08
C ALA A 85 20.17 -3.60 9.96
N ALA A 86 19.69 -4.80 9.65
CA ALA A 86 20.00 -6.05 10.36
C ALA A 86 21.51 -6.34 10.41
N LYS A 87 22.28 -5.85 9.43
CA LYS A 87 23.74 -5.93 9.44
C LYS A 87 24.38 -5.37 10.73
N LEU A 88 23.77 -4.34 11.35
CA LEU A 88 24.27 -3.72 12.58
C LEU A 88 24.10 -4.59 13.82
N ILE A 89 23.11 -5.48 13.80
CA ILE A 89 22.72 -6.31 14.95
C ILE A 89 23.04 -7.79 14.73
N ARG A 90 23.90 -8.14 13.77
CA ARG A 90 24.36 -9.52 13.61
C ARG A 90 25.33 -9.92 14.72
N ASP A 91 25.26 -11.17 15.15
CA ASP A 91 26.21 -11.76 16.09
C ASP A 91 27.49 -12.25 15.38
N LYS A 92 28.36 -12.95 16.12
CA LYS A 92 29.61 -13.52 15.56
C LYS A 92 29.37 -14.66 14.57
N LYS A 93 28.19 -15.27 14.58
CA LYS A 93 27.78 -16.33 13.66
C LYS A 93 27.10 -15.78 12.41
N GLY A 94 26.82 -14.48 12.39
CA GLY A 94 26.13 -13.80 11.29
C GLY A 94 24.60 -13.79 11.43
N GLU A 95 24.08 -14.30 12.54
CA GLU A 95 22.64 -14.35 12.83
C GLU A 95 22.15 -13.03 13.42
N VAL A 96 20.89 -12.67 13.15
CA VAL A 96 20.29 -11.44 13.66
C VAL A 96 20.05 -11.55 15.16
N ASP A 97 20.78 -10.78 15.96
CA ASP A 97 20.65 -10.71 17.41
C ASP A 97 19.79 -9.51 17.82
N THR A 98 18.48 -9.73 17.89
CA THR A 98 17.52 -8.68 18.24
C THR A 98 17.68 -8.19 19.67
N SER A 99 18.36 -8.93 20.57
CA SER A 99 18.61 -8.47 21.95
C SER A 99 19.43 -7.17 21.98
N LYS A 100 20.23 -6.91 20.94
CA LYS A 100 20.95 -5.63 20.78
C LYS A 100 20.01 -4.43 20.66
N LEU A 101 18.76 -4.63 20.26
CA LEU A 101 17.74 -3.59 20.20
C LEU A 101 17.14 -3.24 21.58
N GLU A 102 17.60 -3.84 22.68
CA GLU A 102 17.32 -3.33 24.04
C GLU A 102 18.09 -2.05 24.34
N ASP A 103 19.26 -1.87 23.71
CA ASP A 103 20.04 -0.65 23.81
C ASP A 103 19.44 0.47 22.97
N GLU A 104 19.25 1.64 23.57
CA GLU A 104 18.67 2.81 22.90
C GLU A 104 19.55 3.32 21.76
N GLY A 105 20.87 3.36 21.98
CA GLY A 105 21.82 3.79 20.95
C GLY A 105 21.81 2.87 19.73
N MET A 106 21.68 1.55 19.96
CA MET A 106 21.55 0.58 18.88
C MET A 106 20.22 0.70 18.14
N ARG A 107 19.09 0.90 18.84
CA ARG A 107 17.80 1.18 18.18
C ARG A 107 17.88 2.41 17.29
N ASP A 108 18.49 3.48 17.77
CA ASP A 108 18.62 4.72 17.00
C ASP A 108 19.50 4.53 15.75
N LYS A 109 20.60 3.76 15.86
CA LYS A 109 21.42 3.39 14.69
C LYS A 109 20.64 2.52 13.71
N PHE A 110 19.88 1.54 14.21
CA PHE A 110 19.06 0.66 13.39
C PHE A 110 17.99 1.44 12.61
N VAL A 111 17.26 2.34 13.29
CA VAL A 111 16.29 3.25 12.67
C VAL A 111 16.98 4.13 11.63
N LYS A 112 18.09 4.80 11.98
CA LYS A 112 18.83 5.67 11.04
C LYS A 112 19.21 4.91 9.77
N ARG A 113 19.63 3.65 9.91
CA ARG A 113 20.04 2.80 8.79
C ARG A 113 18.87 2.43 7.86
N MET A 114 17.71 2.09 8.43
CA MET A 114 16.49 1.89 7.65
C MET A 114 16.07 3.18 6.93
N LEU A 115 16.10 4.33 7.61
CA LEU A 115 15.72 5.61 7.03
C LEU A 115 16.64 6.02 5.87
N GLN A 116 17.95 5.83 6.01
CA GLN A 116 18.91 6.04 4.92
C GLN A 116 18.55 5.22 3.69
N PHE A 117 18.22 3.94 3.88
CA PHE A 117 17.79 3.07 2.80
C PHE A 117 16.51 3.59 2.13
N TYR A 118 15.48 3.91 2.92
CA TYR A 118 14.22 4.40 2.37
C TYR A 118 14.35 5.74 1.65
N VAL A 119 15.11 6.68 2.20
CA VAL A 119 15.36 7.98 1.56
C VAL A 119 16.08 7.80 0.23
N ARG A 120 17.08 6.92 0.17
CA ARG A 120 17.78 6.57 -1.08
C ARG A 120 16.80 6.00 -2.10
N ARG A 121 15.95 5.05 -1.69
CA ARG A 121 14.96 4.41 -2.58
C ARG A 121 13.90 5.40 -3.06
N ALA A 122 13.39 6.25 -2.17
CA ALA A 122 12.43 7.29 -2.51
C ALA A 122 13.03 8.31 -3.50
N ARG A 123 14.25 8.81 -3.24
CA ARG A 123 14.96 9.69 -4.18
C ARG A 123 15.10 9.03 -5.55
N LYS A 124 15.57 7.79 -5.60
CA LYS A 124 15.68 7.02 -6.86
C LYS A 124 14.33 6.90 -7.56
N SER A 125 13.26 6.56 -6.83
CA SER A 125 11.92 6.42 -7.42
C SER A 125 11.36 7.74 -7.96
N PHE A 126 11.62 8.88 -7.31
CA PHE A 126 11.17 10.18 -7.79
C PHE A 126 12.05 10.72 -8.92
N SER A 127 13.36 10.44 -8.92
CA SER A 127 14.27 10.77 -10.02
C SER A 127 14.02 9.91 -11.26
N GLU A 128 13.68 8.63 -11.12
CA GLU A 128 13.24 7.81 -12.26
C GLU A 128 11.87 8.24 -12.82
N ALA A 129 11.08 8.99 -12.05
CA ALA A 129 9.76 9.48 -12.44
C ALA A 129 9.79 10.87 -13.09
N GLY A 130 10.90 11.60 -13.06
CA GLY A 130 11.06 12.89 -13.71
C GLY A 130 12.38 12.95 -14.46
N GLU A 131 12.36 13.42 -15.71
CA GLU A 131 13.54 13.56 -16.60
C GLU A 131 14.58 14.59 -16.13
N HIS A 132 14.72 14.83 -14.83
CA HIS A 132 15.80 15.63 -14.27
C HIS A 132 16.93 14.71 -13.81
N GLU A 133 17.69 14.23 -14.80
CA GLU A 133 19.12 14.02 -14.64
C GLU A 133 19.72 15.37 -14.23
N GLU A 134 20.10 15.52 -12.97
CA GLU A 134 21.24 16.35 -12.55
C GLU A 134 21.16 16.47 -11.03
N HIS A 135 21.95 15.62 -10.36
CA HIS A 135 22.90 16.00 -9.30
C HIS A 135 23.32 14.71 -8.58
N GLY A 136 24.46 14.17 -9.02
CA GLY A 136 25.32 13.30 -8.23
C GLY A 136 24.68 12.01 -7.73
N ALA A 137 24.63 10.99 -8.59
CA ALA A 137 24.58 9.61 -8.13
C ALA A 137 25.90 9.29 -7.39
N HIS A 138 26.00 9.75 -6.14
CA HIS A 138 26.97 9.21 -5.21
C HIS A 138 26.68 7.71 -5.09
N GLY A 139 27.71 6.89 -5.34
CA GLY A 139 27.58 5.43 -5.39
C GLY A 139 26.92 4.87 -4.14
N GLU A 140 26.39 3.64 -4.22
CA GLU A 140 25.65 2.99 -3.13
C GLU A 140 26.40 2.96 -1.78
N ASP A 141 27.72 3.15 -1.80
CA ASP A 141 28.58 3.17 -0.62
C ASP A 141 28.87 4.59 -0.06
N GLU A 142 28.65 5.67 -0.82
CA GLU A 142 29.00 7.05 -0.40
C GLU A 142 27.91 7.75 0.42
N ALA A 143 26.67 7.25 0.41
CA ALA A 143 25.58 7.82 1.20
C ALA A 143 25.63 7.43 2.70
N GLU A 144 26.66 6.69 3.14
CA GLU A 144 26.93 6.43 4.56
C GLU A 144 27.52 7.64 5.28
N GLY A 145 26.79 8.75 5.34
CA GLY A 145 27.33 9.94 6.00
C GLY A 145 26.54 11.22 5.82
N GLU A 146 25.64 11.28 4.84
CA GLU A 146 24.75 12.44 4.73
C GLU A 146 23.85 12.52 5.97
N ASP A 147 23.95 13.63 6.68
CA ASP A 147 22.97 14.01 7.68
C ASP A 147 21.67 14.34 6.97
N ILE A 148 20.79 13.36 6.94
CA ILE A 148 19.44 13.51 6.42
C ILE A 148 18.66 14.39 7.41
N ASP A 149 18.26 15.58 6.96
CA ASP A 149 17.32 16.43 7.70
C ASP A 149 16.06 15.62 8.05
N PRO A 150 15.76 15.40 9.34
CA PRO A 150 14.69 14.50 9.77
C PRO A 150 13.31 14.97 9.30
N VAL A 151 13.10 16.28 9.15
CA VAL A 151 11.82 16.82 8.68
C VAL A 151 11.63 16.52 7.19
N LYS A 152 12.71 16.65 6.40
CA LYS A 152 12.68 16.31 4.97
C LYS A 152 12.54 14.81 4.77
N ALA A 153 13.23 14.00 5.58
CA ALA A 153 13.09 12.55 5.58
C ALA A 153 11.64 12.15 5.84
N ASP A 154 11.04 12.66 6.92
CA ASP A 154 9.67 12.32 7.30
C ASP A 154 8.66 12.69 6.20
N ARG A 155 8.81 13.86 5.56
CA ARG A 155 7.95 14.24 4.43
C ARG A 155 8.14 13.34 3.22
N LEU A 156 9.38 13.01 2.88
CA LEU A 156 9.69 12.15 1.74
C LEU A 156 9.13 10.74 1.94
N LEU A 157 9.31 10.16 3.13
CA LEU A 157 8.78 8.85 3.46
C LEU A 157 7.27 8.83 3.57
N GLN A 158 6.67 9.92 4.08
CA GLN A 158 5.22 10.06 4.10
C GLN A 158 4.65 10.05 2.68
N ALA A 159 5.31 10.71 1.72
CA ALA A 159 4.90 10.71 0.33
C ALA A 159 5.16 9.36 -0.37
N TYR A 160 6.27 8.68 -0.04
CA TYR A 160 6.69 7.46 -0.72
C TYR A 160 5.97 6.19 -0.21
N MET A 161 5.74 6.10 1.10
CA MET A 161 5.24 4.89 1.76
C MET A 161 4.27 5.16 2.91
N ASN A 162 3.70 6.38 2.99
CA ASN A 162 2.71 6.76 3.99
C ASN A 162 3.17 6.52 5.45
N MET A 163 4.48 6.60 5.69
CA MET A 163 5.09 6.39 7.01
C MET A 163 6.16 7.45 7.26
N THR A 164 6.31 7.89 8.50
CA THR A 164 7.41 8.78 8.91
C THR A 164 8.51 8.01 9.63
N GLY A 165 9.73 8.56 9.65
CA GLY A 165 10.81 8.03 10.47
C GLY A 165 10.50 8.10 11.96
N THR A 166 9.73 9.10 12.39
CA THR A 166 9.19 9.16 13.75
C THR A 166 8.28 7.95 14.07
N MET A 167 7.41 7.54 13.14
CA MET A 167 6.57 6.35 13.31
C MET A 167 7.41 5.07 13.39
N LEU A 168 8.41 4.93 12.51
CA LEU A 168 9.33 3.80 12.49
C LEU A 168 10.13 3.71 13.81
N LYS A 169 10.69 4.84 14.28
CA LYS A 169 11.39 4.93 15.57
C LYS A 169 10.50 4.48 16.70
N ARG A 170 9.27 5.00 16.77
CA ARG A 170 8.30 4.64 17.81
C ARG A 170 8.00 3.14 17.80
N GLN A 171 7.78 2.55 16.62
CA GLN A 171 7.52 1.11 16.50
C GLN A 171 8.72 0.29 17.00
N ILE A 172 9.92 0.56 16.50
CA ILE A 172 11.13 -0.16 16.94
C ILE A 172 11.37 -0.02 18.44
N SER A 173 11.23 1.19 18.99
CA SER A 173 11.35 1.43 20.43
C SER A 173 10.29 0.70 21.26
N GLN A 174 9.07 0.55 20.74
CA GLN A 174 8.00 -0.17 21.43
C GLN A 174 8.28 -1.67 21.53
N TYR A 175 8.86 -2.28 20.48
CA TYR A 175 9.13 -3.71 20.47
C TYR A 175 10.50 -4.07 21.07
N GLY A 176 11.51 -3.21 20.96
CA GLY A 176 12.86 -3.44 21.48
C GLY A 176 13.43 -4.78 20.99
N ALA A 177 13.83 -5.66 21.91
CA ALA A 177 14.30 -7.03 21.60
C ALA A 177 13.32 -7.89 20.80
N LYS A 178 12.02 -7.57 20.84
CA LYS A 178 10.98 -8.32 20.12
C LYS A 178 10.80 -7.86 18.68
N TYR A 179 11.58 -6.88 18.22
CA TYR A 179 11.50 -6.39 16.85
C TYR A 179 12.25 -7.33 15.88
N SER A 180 11.58 -8.41 15.48
CA SER A 180 12.08 -9.37 14.48
C SER A 180 11.64 -9.00 13.06
N LYS A 181 12.11 -9.78 12.06
CA LYS A 181 11.67 -9.63 10.67
C LYS A 181 10.15 -9.84 10.55
N GLU A 182 9.61 -10.83 11.23
CA GLU A 182 8.18 -11.15 11.21
C GLU A 182 7.34 -10.01 11.81
N VAL A 183 7.83 -9.38 12.88
CA VAL A 183 7.18 -8.21 13.48
C VAL A 183 7.24 -7.01 12.53
N HIS A 184 8.39 -6.80 11.87
CA HIS A 184 8.52 -5.77 10.84
C HIS A 184 7.53 -6.00 9.70
N ASP A 185 7.47 -7.21 9.14
CA ASP A 185 6.58 -7.57 8.04
C ASP A 185 5.11 -7.37 8.43
N GLY A 186 4.71 -7.76 9.64
CA GLY A 186 3.36 -7.52 10.15
C GLY A 186 3.02 -6.03 10.36
N LEU A 187 4.01 -5.17 10.60
CA LEU A 187 3.81 -3.71 10.63
C LEU A 187 3.67 -3.17 9.21
N MET A 188 4.53 -3.59 8.28
CA MET A 188 4.55 -3.09 6.91
C MET A 188 3.33 -3.58 6.11
N ASN A 189 2.86 -4.80 6.34
CA ASN A 189 1.60 -5.27 5.75
C ASN A 189 0.40 -4.40 6.12
N ARG A 190 0.38 -3.83 7.34
CA ARG A 190 -0.67 -2.89 7.74
C ARG A 190 -0.55 -1.54 7.02
N VAL A 191 0.67 -1.04 6.85
CA VAL A 191 0.92 0.19 6.08
C VAL A 191 0.51 -0.03 4.61
N HIS A 192 0.90 -1.18 4.04
CA HIS A 192 0.52 -1.60 2.69
C HIS A 192 -1.01 -1.63 2.53
N GLN A 193 -1.74 -2.28 3.44
CA GLN A 193 -3.20 -2.32 3.40
C GLN A 193 -3.83 -0.92 3.45
N GLN A 194 -3.30 -0.01 4.27
CA GLN A 194 -3.77 1.37 4.32
C GLN A 194 -3.52 2.11 3.00
N MET A 195 -2.33 1.93 2.39
CA MET A 195 -2.02 2.50 1.08
C MET A 195 -2.93 1.93 -0.01
N GLN A 196 -3.13 0.61 -0.03
CA GLN A 196 -4.04 -0.05 -0.98
C GLN A 196 -5.45 0.52 -0.88
N GLN A 197 -5.98 0.71 0.34
CA GLN A 197 -7.30 1.31 0.53
C GLN A 197 -7.38 2.73 -0.04
N GLN A 198 -6.37 3.57 0.25
CA GLN A 198 -6.30 4.94 -0.27
C GLN A 198 -6.21 4.96 -1.81
N PHE A 199 -5.47 4.03 -2.40
CA PHE A 199 -5.39 3.90 -3.85
C PHE A 199 -6.71 3.39 -4.45
N ASP A 200 -7.35 2.38 -3.85
CA ASP A 200 -8.64 1.84 -4.32
C ASP A 200 -9.74 2.93 -4.35
N GLU A 201 -9.74 3.83 -3.37
CA GLU A 201 -10.59 5.02 -3.33
C GLU A 201 -10.24 6.02 -4.44
N SER A 202 -8.94 6.29 -4.65
CA SER A 202 -8.45 7.22 -5.68
C SER A 202 -8.74 6.75 -7.10
N ILE A 203 -8.45 5.48 -7.43
CA ILE A 203 -8.63 4.86 -8.75
C ILE A 203 -10.06 5.02 -9.26
N THR A 204 -11.02 4.93 -8.35
CA THR A 204 -12.44 4.91 -8.70
C THR A 204 -13.16 6.23 -8.44
N SER A 205 -12.43 7.26 -8.01
CA SER A 205 -13.01 8.56 -7.61
C SER A 205 -13.62 9.33 -8.77
N GLU A 206 -13.06 9.20 -9.97
CA GLU A 206 -13.54 9.86 -11.20
C GLU A 206 -14.71 9.10 -11.86
N ILE A 207 -14.98 7.86 -11.43
CA ILE A 207 -16.08 7.06 -11.96
C ILE A 207 -17.41 7.59 -11.39
N LYS A 208 -18.29 8.03 -12.29
CA LYS A 208 -19.62 8.57 -12.01
C LYS A 208 -20.72 7.66 -12.55
N HIS A 209 -21.97 7.96 -12.20
CA HIS A 209 -23.14 7.20 -12.68
C HIS A 209 -23.18 7.10 -14.21
N ASP A 210 -22.81 8.17 -14.92
CA ASP A 210 -22.80 8.21 -16.38
C ASP A 210 -21.73 7.29 -17.00
N ASN A 211 -20.76 6.81 -16.21
CA ASN A 211 -19.71 5.90 -16.67
C ASN A 211 -20.05 4.41 -16.49
N ILE A 212 -21.18 4.07 -15.86
CA ILE A 212 -21.52 2.67 -15.52
C ILE A 212 -21.58 1.78 -16.77
N GLU A 213 -22.16 2.29 -17.86
CA GLU A 213 -22.24 1.54 -19.12
C GLU A 213 -20.85 1.28 -19.72
N SER A 214 -19.99 2.30 -19.74
CA SER A 214 -18.60 2.17 -20.19
C SER A 214 -17.82 1.14 -19.37
N VAL A 215 -18.07 1.07 -18.04
CA VAL A 215 -17.45 0.07 -17.17
C VAL A 215 -17.90 -1.35 -17.53
N ILE A 216 -19.19 -1.55 -17.79
CA ILE A 216 -19.72 -2.86 -18.24
C ILE A 216 -19.05 -3.27 -19.56
N GLN A 217 -18.97 -2.34 -20.52
CA GLN A 217 -18.33 -2.58 -21.82
C GLN A 217 -16.84 -2.94 -21.67
N TYR A 218 -16.10 -2.17 -20.87
CA TYR A 218 -14.67 -2.38 -20.62
C TYR A 218 -14.38 -3.69 -19.90
N THR A 219 -15.20 -4.06 -18.90
CA THR A 219 -15.01 -5.30 -18.15
C THR A 219 -15.49 -6.55 -18.90
N HIS A 220 -16.21 -6.37 -20.01
CA HIS A 220 -16.78 -7.44 -20.83
C HIS A 220 -17.75 -8.35 -20.07
N VAL A 221 -18.41 -7.81 -19.04
CA VAL A 221 -19.54 -8.51 -18.40
C VAL A 221 -20.68 -8.61 -19.41
N ASP A 222 -21.24 -9.79 -19.58
CA ASP A 222 -22.40 -10.00 -20.47
C ASP A 222 -23.60 -9.19 -19.94
N PRO A 223 -24.16 -8.24 -20.72
CA PRO A 223 -25.31 -7.46 -20.28
C PRO A 223 -26.54 -8.30 -19.91
N HIS A 224 -26.69 -9.50 -20.48
CA HIS A 224 -27.78 -10.42 -20.14
C HIS A 224 -27.63 -11.05 -18.75
N LEU A 225 -26.42 -11.04 -18.21
CA LEU A 225 -26.13 -11.49 -16.86
C LEU A 225 -26.41 -10.42 -15.79
N ILE A 226 -26.65 -9.17 -16.22
CA ILE A 226 -27.01 -8.03 -15.37
C ILE A 226 -28.52 -8.00 -15.19
N LYS A 227 -29.01 -8.59 -14.10
CA LYS A 227 -30.46 -8.73 -13.84
C LYS A 227 -31.17 -7.44 -13.43
N ARG A 228 -30.40 -6.45 -12.97
CA ARG A 228 -30.86 -5.10 -12.62
C ARG A 228 -29.77 -4.09 -12.97
N PRO A 229 -30.11 -2.81 -13.19
CA PRO A 229 -29.11 -1.76 -13.36
C PRO A 229 -28.08 -1.81 -12.22
N LEU A 230 -26.79 -1.74 -12.57
CA LEU A 230 -25.71 -1.65 -11.60
C LEU A 230 -25.78 -0.30 -10.89
N GLU A 231 -25.57 -0.32 -9.59
CA GLU A 231 -25.32 0.91 -8.82
C GLU A 231 -23.86 1.35 -9.00
N LEU A 232 -23.59 2.64 -8.76
CA LEU A 232 -22.25 3.21 -8.96
C LEU A 232 -21.16 2.44 -8.20
N GLU A 233 -21.39 2.10 -6.94
CA GLU A 233 -20.41 1.36 -6.13
C GLU A 233 -20.17 -0.06 -6.65
N GLU A 234 -21.17 -0.69 -7.28
CA GLU A 234 -21.02 -2.01 -7.89
C GLU A 234 -20.21 -1.96 -9.19
N ALA A 235 -20.38 -0.89 -9.97
CA ALA A 235 -19.55 -0.64 -11.14
C ALA A 235 -18.09 -0.37 -10.75
N LYS A 236 -17.84 0.45 -9.71
CA LYS A 236 -16.49 0.67 -9.18
C LYS A 236 -15.85 -0.63 -8.71
N GLU A 237 -16.59 -1.48 -8.01
CA GLU A 237 -16.08 -2.77 -7.54
C GLU A 237 -15.78 -3.75 -8.68
N LEU A 238 -16.64 -3.78 -9.69
CA LEU A 238 -16.42 -4.55 -10.91
C LEU A 238 -15.13 -4.10 -11.63
N LEU A 239 -14.91 -2.78 -11.73
CA LEU A 239 -13.70 -2.21 -12.32
C LEU A 239 -12.45 -2.57 -11.51
N ARG A 240 -12.48 -2.46 -10.17
CA ARG A 240 -11.37 -2.89 -9.30
C ARG A 240 -11.05 -4.37 -9.48
N THR A 241 -12.08 -5.22 -9.55
CA THR A 241 -11.91 -6.67 -9.75
C THR A 241 -11.21 -6.97 -11.08
N LYS A 242 -11.61 -6.26 -12.16
CA LYS A 242 -10.97 -6.37 -13.47
C LYS A 242 -9.50 -5.97 -13.41
N PHE A 243 -9.17 -4.86 -12.74
CA PHE A 243 -7.81 -4.37 -12.59
C PHE A 243 -6.91 -5.31 -11.76
N LYS A 244 -7.44 -5.86 -10.66
CA LYS A 244 -6.73 -6.83 -9.82
C LYS A 244 -6.39 -8.11 -10.59
N GLY A 245 -7.18 -8.45 -11.61
CA GLY A 245 -7.01 -9.68 -12.37
C GLY A 245 -7.43 -10.93 -11.57
N ASP A 246 -8.12 -10.73 -10.44
CA ASP A 246 -8.62 -11.79 -9.56
C ASP A 246 -9.64 -12.69 -10.27
N VAL A 247 -10.24 -12.19 -11.35
CA VAL A 247 -11.30 -12.86 -12.10
C VAL A 247 -10.98 -12.84 -13.58
N SER A 248 -10.97 -14.02 -14.21
CA SER A 248 -10.76 -14.13 -15.64
C SER A 248 -11.93 -13.53 -16.44
N ASP A 249 -11.64 -13.02 -17.63
CA ASP A 249 -12.67 -12.52 -18.56
C ASP A 249 -13.73 -13.59 -18.88
N SER A 250 -13.34 -14.86 -18.93
CA SER A 250 -14.27 -15.97 -19.13
C SER A 250 -15.27 -16.11 -17.99
N TYR A 251 -14.83 -15.83 -16.76
CA TYR A 251 -15.70 -15.88 -15.58
C TYR A 251 -16.67 -14.70 -15.57
N LEU A 252 -16.19 -13.48 -15.83
CA LEU A 252 -17.03 -12.27 -15.91
C LEU A 252 -18.12 -12.39 -16.99
N LYS A 253 -17.84 -13.13 -18.08
CA LYS A 253 -18.79 -13.41 -19.17
C LYS A 253 -19.83 -14.47 -18.84
N GLN A 254 -19.61 -15.31 -17.83
CA GLN A 254 -20.44 -16.50 -17.56
C GLN A 254 -21.20 -16.45 -16.23
N HIS A 255 -20.78 -15.61 -15.30
CA HIS A 255 -21.38 -15.52 -13.97
C HIS A 255 -22.22 -14.27 -13.83
N SER A 256 -23.46 -14.43 -13.37
CA SER A 256 -24.34 -13.30 -13.08
C SER A 256 -23.74 -12.41 -12.01
N TRP A 257 -23.45 -11.16 -12.37
CA TRP A 257 -23.01 -10.14 -11.43
C TRP A 257 -24.22 -9.67 -10.63
N TYR A 258 -24.52 -10.39 -9.55
CA TYR A 258 -25.21 -9.78 -8.41
C TYR A 258 -24.11 -9.03 -7.68
N GLY A 259 -24.15 -7.70 -7.64
CA GLY A 259 -23.12 -6.92 -6.95
C GLY A 259 -22.77 -7.54 -5.60
N ALA A 260 -21.47 -7.50 -5.27
CA ALA A 260 -20.88 -8.23 -4.14
C ALA A 260 -21.86 -8.31 -2.97
N PRO A 261 -22.16 -9.51 -2.43
CA PRO A 261 -23.09 -9.63 -1.31
C PRO A 261 -22.64 -8.64 -0.25
N LYS A 262 -23.49 -7.63 0.04
CA LYS A 262 -23.17 -6.54 0.98
C LYS A 262 -22.44 -7.14 2.16
N HIS A 263 -21.13 -6.87 2.28
CA HIS A 263 -20.25 -7.54 3.22
C HIS A 263 -20.83 -7.43 4.64
N SER A 264 -21.53 -8.47 5.12
CA SER A 264 -21.50 -8.79 6.53
C SER A 264 -20.08 -9.28 6.77
N ALA A 265 -19.34 -8.60 7.65
CA ALA A 265 -17.91 -8.77 7.90
C ALA A 265 -17.44 -10.19 8.33
N ASP A 266 -18.34 -11.19 8.34
CA ASP A 266 -18.09 -12.53 8.89
C ASP A 266 -17.91 -13.63 7.83
N ASN A 267 -18.08 -13.35 6.54
CA ASN A 267 -17.85 -14.36 5.48
C ASN A 267 -16.65 -14.00 4.61
N VAL A 268 -15.45 -14.23 5.15
CA VAL A 268 -14.26 -14.47 4.32
C VAL A 268 -14.49 -15.80 3.62
N VAL A 269 -14.92 -15.78 2.36
CA VAL A 269 -14.83 -16.98 1.51
C VAL A 269 -13.34 -17.21 1.29
N HIS A 270 -12.78 -18.18 2.00
CA HIS A 270 -11.41 -18.62 1.79
C HIS A 270 -11.25 -19.07 0.34
N ILE A 271 -10.27 -18.49 -0.37
CA ILE A 271 -9.87 -18.89 -1.73
C ILE A 271 -9.54 -20.41 -1.78
N ASP A 272 -9.25 -21.03 -0.64
CA ASP A 272 -9.01 -22.48 -0.53
C ASP A 272 -10.25 -23.35 -0.82
N ASP A 273 -11.47 -22.85 -0.63
CA ASP A 273 -12.68 -23.60 -1.01
C ASP A 273 -12.91 -23.62 -2.54
N TYR A 274 -12.31 -22.69 -3.29
CA TYR A 274 -12.40 -22.66 -4.75
C TYR A 274 -11.59 -23.77 -5.44
N LYS A 275 -10.50 -24.26 -4.81
CA LYS A 275 -9.74 -25.39 -5.36
C LYS A 275 -10.49 -26.73 -5.28
N LYS A 276 -11.49 -26.85 -4.39
CA LYS A 276 -12.32 -28.07 -4.28
C LYS A 276 -13.32 -28.21 -5.43
N HIS A 277 -13.74 -27.12 -6.05
CA HIS A 277 -14.80 -27.11 -7.06
C HIS A 277 -14.33 -26.81 -8.49
N ALA A 278 -13.01 -26.74 -8.74
CA ALA A 278 -12.49 -26.63 -10.09
C ALA A 278 -12.92 -27.84 -10.95
N PRO A 279 -13.51 -27.62 -12.14
CA PRO A 279 -14.01 -28.69 -12.99
C PRO A 279 -12.88 -29.62 -13.45
N ALA A 280 -13.17 -30.92 -13.53
CA ALA A 280 -12.18 -32.00 -13.67
C ALA A 280 -11.24 -31.89 -14.90
N HIS A 281 -11.58 -31.08 -15.90
CA HIS A 281 -10.76 -30.86 -17.09
C HIS A 281 -9.54 -29.94 -16.85
N LEU A 282 -9.49 -29.20 -15.73
CA LEU A 282 -8.35 -28.35 -15.36
C LEU A 282 -7.30 -29.04 -14.47
N LYS A 283 -7.52 -30.30 -14.08
CA LYS A 283 -6.58 -31.08 -13.24
C LYS A 283 -5.54 -31.87 -14.04
N LYS A 284 -5.40 -31.62 -15.35
CA LYS A 284 -4.48 -32.35 -16.24
C LYS A 284 -3.60 -31.42 -17.06
N THR A 285 -2.74 -30.68 -16.38
CA THR A 285 -1.44 -30.25 -16.89
C THR A 285 -0.51 -30.22 -15.68
N GLY A 286 0.50 -31.07 -15.69
CA GLY A 286 1.50 -31.17 -14.62
C GLY A 286 2.44 -29.97 -14.59
#